data_AF-A0A7G8BM70-F1
#
_entry.id   AF-A0A7G8BM70-F1
#
_cell.length_a   1.000
_cell.length_b   1.000
_cell.length_c   1.000
_cell.angle_alpha   90.00
_cell.angle_beta   90.00
_cell.angle_gamma   90.00
#
_symmetry.space_group_name_H-M   'P 1'
#
loop_
_entity.id
_entity.type
_entity.pdbx_description
1 polymer ?
#
loop_
_entity_poly.entity_id
_entity_poly.type
_entity_poly.pdbx_seq_one_letter_code
_entity_poly.pdbx_strand_id
1 'polypeptide(L)'
;MSRPKFARVSEEMRRVSALIGDEMLRWPEVTERPMFGMRAFYREGVVFALLPDKRTMDRPNSLAYKLANEDQSMREGKKWRLFDVEGEATITDALQVLDQAYRMAKKLQRKRTAK
;
A
#
# COMPACT_ATOMS: atom_id res chain seq x y z
N MET A 1 8.05 -25.92 10.23
CA MET A 1 7.35 -24.62 10.18
C MET A 1 6.92 -24.38 8.74
N SER A 2 5.60 -24.35 8.46
CA SER A 2 5.09 -24.19 7.10
C SER A 2 5.12 -22.71 6.69
N ARG A 3 5.79 -22.43 5.57
CA ARG A 3 5.90 -21.08 5.00
C ARG A 3 4.51 -20.64 4.51
N PRO A 4 4.01 -19.45 4.87
CA PRO A 4 2.73 -18.96 4.36
C PRO A 4 2.69 -19.02 2.83
N LYS A 5 1.68 -19.69 2.27
CA LYS A 5 1.48 -19.82 0.82
C LYS A 5 0.79 -18.55 0.31
N PHE A 6 1.56 -17.59 -0.18
CA PHE A 6 1.01 -16.45 -0.91
C PHE A 6 0.71 -16.88 -2.35
N ALA A 7 -0.48 -16.54 -2.85
CA ALA A 7 -0.85 -16.79 -4.24
C ALA A 7 0.06 -15.98 -5.18
N ARG A 8 0.33 -16.53 -6.36
CA ARG A 8 1.03 -15.81 -7.42
C ARG A 8 0.07 -14.76 -7.97
N VAL A 9 0.55 -13.52 -8.07
CA VAL A 9 -0.24 -12.42 -8.64
C VAL A 9 -0.53 -12.71 -10.12
N SER A 10 -1.74 -12.38 -10.59
CA SER A 10 -2.07 -12.45 -12.02
C SER A 10 -1.23 -11.43 -12.80
N GLU A 11 -1.01 -11.66 -14.09
CA GLU A 11 -0.26 -10.70 -14.91
C GLU A 11 -0.98 -9.36 -15.03
N GLU A 12 -2.30 -9.38 -15.11
CA GLU A 12 -3.14 -8.17 -15.10
C GLU A 12 -2.97 -7.39 -13.79
N MET A 13 -3.09 -8.06 -12.64
CA MET A 13 -2.94 -7.40 -11.35
C MET A 13 -1.53 -6.85 -11.16
N ARG A 14 -0.50 -7.56 -11.66
CA ARG A 14 0.88 -7.06 -11.65
C ARG A 14 1.04 -5.82 -12.52
N ARG A 15 0.43 -5.79 -13.72
CA ARG A 15 0.46 -4.62 -14.62
C ARG A 15 -0.25 -3.42 -13.98
N VAL A 16 -1.47 -3.61 -13.47
CA VAL A 16 -2.24 -2.55 -12.80
C VAL A 16 -1.50 -2.03 -11.56
N SER A 17 -0.95 -2.94 -10.74
CA SER A 17 -0.12 -2.56 -9.59
C SER A 17 1.13 -1.80 -10.01
N ALA A 18 1.75 -2.17 -11.13
CA ALA A 18 2.90 -1.42 -11.65
C ALA A 18 2.52 0.01 -12.04
N LEU A 19 1.42 0.19 -12.79
CA LEU A 19 0.92 1.51 -13.20
C LEU A 19 0.58 2.40 -12.01
N ILE A 20 -0.18 1.87 -11.03
CA ILE A 20 -0.52 2.61 -9.81
C ILE A 20 0.76 2.97 -9.03
N GLY A 21 1.70 2.03 -8.93
CA GLY A 21 2.98 2.26 -8.27
C GLY A 21 3.81 3.36 -8.93
N ASP A 22 3.90 3.35 -10.26
CA ASP A 22 4.64 4.36 -11.03
C ASP A 22 4.00 5.74 -10.94
N GLU A 23 2.68 5.81 -10.85
CA GLU A 23 1.97 7.07 -10.57
C GLU A 23 2.28 7.59 -9.16
N MET A 24 2.24 6.72 -8.14
CA MET A 24 2.58 7.12 -6.77
C MET A 24 4.04 7.58 -6.62
N LEU A 25 4.99 7.03 -7.39
CA LEU A 25 6.38 7.48 -7.37
C LEU A 25 6.57 8.91 -7.87
N ARG A 26 5.59 9.46 -8.61
CA ARG A 26 5.59 10.87 -9.04
C ARG A 26 5.13 11.81 -7.93
N TRP A 27 4.54 11.29 -6.86
CA TRP A 27 4.09 12.10 -5.75
C TRP A 27 5.28 12.61 -4.91
N PRO A 28 5.21 13.85 -4.38
CA PRO A 28 6.29 14.40 -3.58
C PRO A 28 6.66 13.51 -2.38
N GLU A 29 7.97 13.34 -2.15
CA GLU A 29 8.49 12.67 -0.95
C GLU A 29 8.08 11.18 -0.83
N VAL A 30 7.62 10.57 -1.93
CA VAL A 30 7.31 9.13 -1.98
C VAL A 30 8.56 8.33 -2.36
N THR A 31 8.77 7.23 -1.65
CA THR A 31 9.82 6.26 -1.94
C THR A 31 9.24 4.85 -1.89
N GLU A 32 9.85 3.93 -2.65
CA GLU A 32 9.47 2.51 -2.63
C GLU A 32 10.57 1.62 -2.07
N ARG A 33 10.17 0.48 -1.49
CA ARG A 33 11.06 -0.61 -1.13
C ARG A 33 10.41 -1.97 -1.37
N PRO A 34 11.15 -2.98 -1.83
CA PRO A 34 10.63 -4.34 -1.90
C PRO A 34 10.37 -4.88 -0.48
N MET A 35 9.19 -5.45 -0.25
CA MET A 35 8.79 -5.99 1.04
C MET A 35 7.98 -7.28 0.85
N PHE A 36 8.56 -8.43 1.25
CA PHE A 36 7.89 -9.74 1.20
C PHE A 36 7.35 -10.17 -0.18
N GLY A 37 7.95 -9.72 -1.29
CA GLY A 37 7.47 -9.99 -2.65
C GLY A 37 6.37 -9.03 -3.13
N MET A 38 6.17 -7.94 -2.41
CA MET A 38 5.33 -6.79 -2.75
C MET A 38 6.20 -5.52 -2.82
N ARG A 39 5.63 -4.41 -3.29
CA ARG A 39 6.23 -3.07 -3.26
C ARG A 39 5.57 -2.28 -2.13
N ALA A 40 6.37 -1.86 -1.14
CA ALA A 40 5.93 -0.98 -0.07
C ALA A 40 6.25 0.47 -0.42
N PHE A 41 5.28 1.36 -0.21
CA PHE A 41 5.41 2.79 -0.49
C PHE A 41 5.39 3.59 0.80
N TYR A 42 6.35 4.50 0.90
CA TYR A 42 6.60 5.33 2.05
C TYR A 42 6.48 6.79 1.67
N ARG A 43 5.98 7.59 2.60
CA ARG A 43 6.08 9.05 2.54
C ARG A 43 6.86 9.52 3.75
N GLU A 44 7.99 10.19 3.54
CA GLU A 44 8.83 10.73 4.63
C GLU A 44 9.11 9.68 5.74
N GLY A 45 9.36 8.42 5.35
CA GLY A 45 9.65 7.30 6.26
C GLY A 45 8.42 6.60 6.87
N VAL A 46 7.20 7.03 6.57
CA VAL A 46 5.95 6.37 7.01
C VAL A 46 5.38 5.53 5.88
N VAL A 47 5.29 4.21 6.07
CA VAL A 47 4.65 3.31 5.11
C VAL A 47 3.15 3.60 5.05
N PHE A 48 2.62 3.79 3.84
CA PHE A 48 1.20 4.10 3.64
C PHE A 48 0.50 3.17 2.66
N ALA A 49 1.25 2.48 1.79
CA ALA A 49 0.70 1.53 0.84
C ALA A 49 1.61 0.31 0.59
N LEU A 50 0.99 -0.78 0.16
CA LEU A 50 1.59 -2.06 -0.21
C LEU A 50 0.87 -2.57 -1.47
N LEU A 51 1.62 -2.72 -2.56
CA LEU A 51 1.12 -3.19 -3.85
C LEU A 51 1.70 -4.57 -4.17
N PRO A 52 0.90 -5.52 -4.69
CA PRO A 52 1.40 -6.78 -5.22
C PRO A 52 2.43 -6.59 -6.35
N ASP A 53 3.48 -7.43 -6.35
CA ASP A 53 4.46 -7.49 -7.45
C ASP A 53 4.74 -8.95 -7.85
N LYS A 54 5.18 -9.76 -6.89
CA LYS A 54 5.42 -11.20 -7.07
C LYS A 54 4.44 -12.05 -6.27
N ARG A 55 3.93 -11.49 -5.18
CA ARG A 55 3.06 -12.14 -4.20
C ARG A 55 1.93 -11.20 -3.82
N THR A 56 0.78 -11.79 -3.49
CA THR A 56 -0.40 -11.08 -3.03
C THR A 56 -0.56 -11.27 -1.53
N MET A 57 -1.30 -10.40 -0.86
CA MET A 57 -1.77 -10.64 0.51
C MET A 57 -2.93 -11.65 0.52
N ASP A 58 -3.69 -11.73 1.62
CA ASP A 58 -4.85 -12.63 1.79
C ASP A 58 -5.84 -12.60 0.63
N ARG A 59 -6.00 -11.45 -0.05
CA ARG A 59 -6.80 -11.33 -1.27
C ARG A 59 -5.91 -11.13 -2.50
N PRO A 60 -6.06 -11.96 -3.55
CA PRO A 60 -5.15 -12.00 -4.70
C PRO A 60 -5.15 -10.71 -5.53
N ASN A 61 -6.30 -10.05 -5.65
CA ASN A 61 -6.45 -8.82 -6.43
C ASN A 61 -6.68 -7.63 -5.50
N SER A 62 -5.83 -7.45 -4.50
CA SER A 62 -5.99 -6.34 -3.55
C SER A 62 -4.71 -5.57 -3.32
N LEU A 63 -4.88 -4.27 -3.09
CA LEU A 63 -3.86 -3.36 -2.59
C LEU A 63 -4.08 -3.14 -1.11
N ALA A 64 -3.02 -2.95 -0.33
CA ALA A 64 -3.13 -2.62 1.07
C ALA A 64 -2.71 -1.16 1.33
N TYR A 65 -3.44 -0.47 2.21
CA TYR A 65 -3.18 0.92 2.57
C TYR A 65 -3.46 1.21 4.05
N LYS A 66 -2.83 2.25 4.60
CA LYS A 66 -3.04 2.71 5.99
C LYS A 66 -3.70 4.08 6.02
N LEU A 67 -4.79 4.22 6.78
CA LEU A 67 -5.36 5.53 7.10
C LEU A 67 -4.96 5.90 8.54
N ALA A 68 -4.33 7.06 8.73
CA ALA A 68 -3.70 7.47 9.99
C ALA A 68 -4.62 7.62 11.23
N ASN A 69 -5.92 7.36 11.09
CA ASN A 69 -6.87 7.48 12.21
C ASN A 69 -6.88 6.26 13.14
N GLU A 70 -6.00 5.29 12.93
CA GLU A 70 -5.97 4.12 13.77
C GLU A 70 -5.09 4.35 15.00
N ASP A 71 -5.69 4.06 16.15
CA ASP A 71 -5.06 4.07 17.46
C ASP A 71 -3.65 3.49 17.38
N GLN A 72 -2.66 4.24 17.87
CA GLN A 72 -1.27 3.80 17.88
C GLN A 72 -1.10 2.47 18.63
N SER A 73 -2.02 2.16 19.55
CA SER A 73 -2.13 0.90 20.30
C SER A 73 -2.52 -0.31 19.43
N MET A 74 -3.07 -0.10 18.23
CA MET A 74 -3.41 -1.21 17.34
C MET A 74 -2.14 -1.93 16.85
N ARG A 75 -2.19 -3.27 16.86
CA ARG A 75 -1.15 -4.12 16.26
C ARG A 75 -1.01 -3.77 14.77
N GLU A 76 0.23 -3.69 14.27
CA GLU A 76 0.56 -3.29 12.89
C GLU A 76 -0.28 -4.01 11.81
N GLY A 77 -0.61 -5.29 12.00
CA GLY A 77 -1.44 -6.05 11.06
C GLY A 77 -2.89 -5.58 10.93
N LYS A 78 -3.47 -4.93 11.96
CA LYS A 78 -4.85 -4.44 11.95
C LYS A 78 -5.01 -3.09 11.26
N LYS A 79 -3.91 -2.37 11.07
CA LYS A 79 -3.88 -1.01 10.47
C LYS A 79 -4.00 -1.01 8.95
N TRP A 80 -4.02 -2.20 8.34
CA TRP A 80 -4.02 -2.36 6.90
C TRP A 80 -5.46 -2.58 6.42
N ARG A 81 -5.92 -1.67 5.57
CA ARG A 81 -7.14 -1.84 4.81
C ARG A 81 -6.80 -2.40 3.45
N LEU A 82 -7.69 -3.24 2.91
CA LEU A 82 -7.55 -3.79 1.56
C LEU A 82 -8.52 -3.07 0.63
N PHE A 83 -8.04 -2.75 -0.57
CA PHE A 83 -8.84 -2.28 -1.69
C PHE A 83 -8.76 -3.32 -2.81
N ASP A 84 -9.91 -3.84 -3.23
CA ASP A 84 -9.97 -4.85 -4.30
C ASP A 84 -9.89 -4.15 -5.66
N VAL A 85 -9.04 -4.68 -6.54
CA VAL A 85 -8.75 -4.15 -7.87
C VAL A 85 -9.41 -5.05 -8.90
N GLU A 86 -10.32 -4.47 -9.67
CA GLU A 86 -11.04 -5.14 -10.76
C GLU A 86 -10.49 -4.64 -12.11
N GLY A 87 -9.20 -4.85 -12.33
CA GLY A 87 -8.49 -4.39 -13.52
C GLY A 87 -8.36 -2.86 -13.60
N GLU A 88 -8.24 -2.34 -14.82
CA GLU A 88 -7.95 -0.93 -15.07
C GLU A 88 -9.09 0.03 -14.68
N ALA A 89 -10.34 -0.46 -14.66
CA ALA A 89 -11.51 0.36 -14.34
C ALA A 89 -11.46 0.94 -12.92
N THR A 90 -10.77 0.25 -12.00
CA THR A 90 -10.67 0.65 -10.59
C THR A 90 -9.41 1.45 -10.27
N ILE A 91 -8.56 1.77 -11.27
CA ILE A 91 -7.30 2.51 -11.05
C ILE A 91 -7.56 3.87 -10.42
N THR A 92 -8.56 4.61 -10.93
CA THR A 92 -8.90 5.94 -10.40
C THR A 92 -9.32 5.87 -8.94
N ASP A 93 -10.17 4.91 -8.58
CA ASP A 93 -10.65 4.72 -7.21
C ASP A 93 -9.52 4.26 -6.28
N ALA A 94 -8.65 3.37 -6.77
CA ALA A 94 -7.44 2.95 -6.06
C ALA A 94 -6.53 4.14 -5.76
N LEU A 95 -6.28 5.01 -6.75
CA LEU A 95 -5.47 6.21 -6.57
C LEU A 95 -6.11 7.20 -5.57
N GLN A 96 -7.43 7.33 -5.55
CA GLN A 96 -8.12 8.17 -4.57
C GLN A 96 -7.90 7.68 -3.13
N VAL A 97 -8.05 6.38 -2.87
CA VAL A 97 -7.81 5.85 -1.52
C VAL A 97 -6.33 5.93 -1.12
N LEU A 98 -5.42 5.79 -2.09
CA LEU A 98 -3.98 5.93 -1.87
C LEU A 98 -3.55 7.38 -1.63
N ASP A 99 -4.17 8.36 -2.28
CA ASP A 99 -3.96 9.79 -2.01
C ASP A 99 -4.37 10.13 -0.57
N GLN A 100 -5.50 9.60 -0.11
CA GLN A 100 -5.91 9.76 1.29
C GLN A 100 -4.86 9.17 2.25
N ALA A 101 -4.39 7.95 1.99
CA ALA A 101 -3.33 7.31 2.79
C ALA A 101 -2.03 8.13 2.78
N TYR A 102 -1.62 8.63 1.62
CA TYR A 102 -0.45 9.49 1.43
C TYR A 102 -0.56 10.80 2.23
N ARG A 103 -1.70 11.50 2.17
CA ARG A 103 -1.94 12.72 2.96
C ARG A 103 -1.89 12.45 4.46
N MET A 104 -2.42 11.30 4.87
CA MET A 104 -2.47 10.88 6.26
C MET A 104 -1.10 10.49 6.80
N ALA A 105 -0.23 9.88 5.98
CA ALA A 105 1.15 9.59 6.34
C ALA A 105 1.94 10.85 6.73
N LYS A 106 1.74 11.96 6.00
CA LYS A 106 2.34 13.27 6.34
C LYS A 106 1.95 13.74 7.73
N LYS A 107 0.66 13.61 8.07
CA LYS A 107 0.14 14.02 9.38
C LYS A 107 0.77 13.20 10.50
N LEU A 108 0.97 11.90 10.29
CA LEU A 108 1.65 11.03 11.27
C LEU A 108 3.12 11.40 11.46
N GLN A 109 3.84 11.66 10.36
CA GLN A 109 5.24 12.10 10.44
C GLN A 109 5.35 13.38 11.26
N ARG A 110 4.52 14.39 10.98
CA ARG A 110 4.50 15.66 11.73
C ARG A 110 4.24 15.45 13.22
N LYS A 111 3.29 14.58 13.57
CA LYS A 111 3.01 14.25 14.98
C LYS A 111 4.18 13.55 15.68
N ARG A 112 4.94 12.71 14.96
CA ARG A 112 6.11 12.00 15.51
C ARG A 112 7.29 12.94 15.75
N THR A 113 7.49 13.93 14.89
CA THR A 113 8.59 14.90 15.00
C THR A 113 8.31 16.02 15.99
N ALA A 114 7.03 16.29 16.30
CA ALA A 114 6.62 17.29 17.28
C ALA A 114 6.63 16.80 18.75
N LYS A 115 6.97 15.54 18.99
CA LYS A 115 7.05 14.90 20.31
C LYS A 115 8.50 14.59 20.65
#